data_AF-A0A0F9XKC3-F1
#
_entry.id   AF-A0A0F9XKC3-F1
#
_cell.length_a   1.000
_cell.length_b   1.000
_cell.length_c   1.000
_cell.angle_alpha   90.00
_cell.angle_beta   90.00
_cell.angle_gamma   90.00
#
_symmetry.space_group_name_H-M   'P 1'
#
loop_
_entity.id
_entity.type
_entity.pdbx_description
1 polymer ?
#
loop_
_entity_poly.entity_id
_entity_poly.type
_entity_poly.pdbx_seq_one_letter_code
_entity_poly.pdbx_strand_id
1 'polypeptide(L)'
;MSSPGKLRFPESLFTSRHGEATVVLCRLIEDNHNQNRLLYKKVLHNHVQHGLIAAYCLGSSGAQLRELFSEEIKELEPREESKREKITTELGLDELLGHKENELDFMKYFEQQRSNSGVHVQEALQYWILEREKGFLPAFIGGYAHPLIMFADAVELGSSMLAFDALALTAIDWNPLTTLVTMSLPLPETCSNSLLEILDKIRNDSSFEHVVPSPGIQHIAEILHNGPATTAIIKYLSIGNEYILRPEFNLQATREMVEVAIYLLMCTHVPGAPAFDFYLNHNLTFVNCLRILLPVFEDADAKKTLLRIYWLLTILAFVTQGRPVVNTELIQSRDARPSTAEWEKIKNNALNPMGISNPKRIFDAHFLKAVHIMHTFGLVMGEDMEPLILAAAQKFVGEFNNWTGFGAS
;
A
#
# COMPACT_ATOMS: atom_id res chain seq x y z
N MET A 1 -0.99 -36.46 4.80
CA MET A 1 0.08 -35.48 5.04
C MET A 1 -0.38 -34.21 4.35
N SER A 2 -0.77 -33.18 5.10
CA SER A 2 -1.08 -31.87 4.53
C SER A 2 0.14 -31.38 3.76
N SER A 3 -0.06 -30.87 2.55
CA SER A 3 0.99 -30.14 1.85
C SER A 3 1.51 -29.04 2.78
N PRO A 4 2.83 -28.79 2.88
CA PRO A 4 3.30 -27.58 3.55
C PRO A 4 2.55 -26.38 2.95
N GLY A 5 2.02 -25.50 3.82
CA GLY A 5 1.24 -24.35 3.40
C GLY A 5 2.08 -23.42 2.51
N LYS A 6 1.47 -22.86 1.48
CA LYS A 6 2.12 -21.92 0.53
C LYS A 6 2.29 -20.51 1.10
N LEU A 7 1.66 -20.22 2.25
CA LEU A 7 1.84 -19.01 3.05
C LEU A 7 2.50 -19.37 4.37
N ARG A 8 3.62 -18.74 4.73
CA ARG A 8 4.24 -18.81 6.06
C ARG A 8 4.12 -17.46 6.75
N PHE A 9 3.16 -17.36 7.66
CA PHE A 9 3.05 -16.20 8.51
C PHE A 9 4.10 -16.24 9.63
N PRO A 10 4.69 -15.11 10.04
CA PRO A 10 5.58 -15.07 11.19
C PRO A 10 4.84 -15.53 12.45
N GLU A 11 5.54 -16.16 13.41
CA GLU A 11 4.93 -16.62 14.68
C GLU A 11 4.25 -15.48 15.44
N SER A 12 4.74 -14.24 15.25
CA SER A 12 4.11 -13.02 15.78
C SER A 12 2.66 -12.82 15.32
N LEU A 13 2.22 -13.50 14.26
CA LEU A 13 0.83 -13.53 13.81
C LEU A 13 -0.10 -14.29 14.76
N PHE A 14 0.47 -15.05 15.69
CA PHE A 14 -0.24 -15.97 16.56
C PHE A 14 0.13 -15.78 18.04
N THR A 15 1.01 -14.83 18.38
CA THR A 15 1.45 -14.55 19.76
C THR A 15 1.01 -13.17 20.25
N SER A 16 0.44 -13.10 21.45
CA SER A 16 0.09 -11.84 22.10
C SER A 16 1.32 -11.02 22.48
N ARG A 17 1.33 -9.72 22.12
CA ARG A 17 2.34 -8.75 22.59
C ARG A 17 1.88 -8.10 23.89
N HIS A 18 2.79 -7.90 24.84
CA HIS A 18 2.48 -7.41 26.19
C HIS A 18 3.17 -6.06 26.47
N GLY A 19 2.49 -4.96 26.12
CA GLY A 19 2.85 -3.59 26.47
C GLY A 19 1.60 -2.72 26.47
N GLU A 20 1.54 -1.68 27.31
CA GLU A 20 0.35 -0.82 27.43
C GLU A 20 -0.08 -0.25 26.07
N ALA A 21 0.87 0.31 25.31
CA ALA A 21 0.61 0.84 23.97
C ALA A 21 0.12 -0.23 22.99
N THR A 22 0.61 -1.47 23.10
CA THR A 22 0.16 -2.57 22.24
C THR A 22 -1.26 -3.01 22.57
N VAL A 23 -1.61 -3.10 23.86
CA VAL A 23 -2.99 -3.39 24.30
C VAL A 23 -3.95 -2.31 23.81
N VAL A 24 -3.54 -1.04 23.91
CA VAL A 24 -4.33 0.09 23.41
C VAL A 24 -4.48 0.01 21.89
N LEU A 25 -3.40 -0.21 21.14
CA LEU A 25 -3.44 -0.37 19.68
C LEU A 25 -4.42 -1.47 19.26
N CYS A 26 -4.27 -2.67 19.82
CA CYS A 26 -5.14 -3.81 19.48
C CYS A 26 -6.60 -3.49 19.77
N ARG A 27 -6.89 -2.87 20.93
CA ARG A 27 -8.25 -2.47 21.29
C ARG A 27 -8.83 -1.43 20.34
N LEU A 28 -8.07 -0.40 19.96
CA LEU A 28 -8.54 0.64 19.05
C LEU A 28 -8.81 0.09 17.63
N ILE A 29 -7.99 -0.86 17.17
CA ILE A 29 -8.23 -1.55 15.90
C ILE A 29 -9.49 -2.41 15.96
N GLU A 30 -9.72 -3.12 17.07
CA GLU A 30 -10.96 -3.87 17.30
C GLU A 30 -12.19 -2.95 17.39
N ASP A 31 -12.08 -1.82 18.10
CA ASP A 31 -13.13 -0.81 18.16
C ASP A 31 -13.43 -0.25 16.75
N ASN A 32 -12.41 0.02 15.92
CA ASN A 32 -12.58 0.45 14.53
C ASN A 32 -13.36 -0.58 13.70
N HIS A 33 -12.94 -1.85 13.74
CA HIS A 33 -13.60 -2.96 13.03
C HIS A 33 -15.07 -3.12 13.43
N ASN A 34 -15.37 -2.97 14.72
CA ASN A 34 -16.72 -3.14 15.24
C ASN A 34 -17.64 -1.96 14.93
N GLN A 35 -17.11 -0.74 14.91
CA GLN A 35 -17.92 0.49 14.91
C GLN A 35 -17.97 1.21 13.57
N ASN A 36 -16.94 1.07 12.73
CA ASN A 36 -16.78 1.85 11.50
C ASN A 36 -16.79 0.97 10.27
N ARG A 37 -17.15 1.56 9.13
CA ARG A 37 -17.11 0.91 7.82
C ARG A 37 -15.68 0.80 7.27
N LEU A 38 -15.45 -0.14 6.35
CA LEU A 38 -14.20 -0.24 5.60
C LEU A 38 -14.12 0.86 4.52
N LEU A 39 -15.27 1.28 3.99
CA LEU A 39 -15.45 2.39 3.08
C LEU A 39 -16.36 3.47 3.68
N TYR A 40 -16.01 4.74 3.48
CA TYR A 40 -16.83 5.91 3.81
C TYR A 40 -16.98 6.81 2.58
N LYS A 41 -18.01 7.68 2.55
CA LYS A 41 -18.35 8.53 1.40
C LYS A 41 -18.39 7.72 0.08
N LYS A 42 -18.90 6.48 0.16
CA LYS A 42 -19.05 5.46 -0.90
C LYS A 42 -17.77 4.87 -1.51
N VAL A 43 -16.67 5.61 -1.58
CA VAL A 43 -15.46 5.20 -2.33
C VAL A 43 -14.15 5.41 -1.60
N LEU A 44 -14.15 6.07 -0.43
CA LEU A 44 -12.93 6.33 0.32
C LEU A 44 -12.68 5.21 1.33
N HIS A 45 -11.45 4.74 1.42
CA HIS A 45 -11.02 3.68 2.32
C HIS A 45 -10.78 4.20 3.73
N ASN A 46 -11.27 3.51 4.74
CA ASN A 46 -10.95 3.79 6.14
C ASN A 46 -9.45 3.59 6.38
N HIS A 47 -8.74 4.64 6.79
CA HIS A 47 -7.28 4.63 7.01
C HIS A 47 -6.85 4.47 8.48
N VAL A 48 -7.79 4.37 9.41
CA VAL A 48 -7.53 4.39 10.87
C VAL A 48 -6.51 3.34 11.29
N GLN A 49 -6.65 2.09 10.84
CA GLN A 49 -5.70 1.05 11.19
C GLN A 49 -4.28 1.36 10.69
N HIS A 50 -4.14 1.91 9.49
CA HIS A 50 -2.84 2.25 8.90
C HIS A 50 -2.15 3.36 9.71
N GLY A 51 -2.91 4.40 10.07
CA GLY A 51 -2.42 5.52 10.88
C GLY A 51 -1.99 5.08 12.28
N LEU A 52 -2.82 4.28 12.96
CA LEU A 52 -2.53 3.74 14.30
C LEU A 52 -1.29 2.85 14.32
N ILE A 53 -1.13 1.95 13.35
CA ILE A 53 0.04 1.07 13.25
C ILE A 53 1.30 1.90 12.99
N ALA A 54 1.26 2.86 12.06
CA ALA A 54 2.39 3.74 11.79
C ALA A 54 2.79 4.56 13.01
N ALA A 55 1.82 5.18 13.70
CA ALA A 55 2.04 5.94 14.93
C ALA A 55 2.66 5.08 16.04
N TYR A 56 2.17 3.85 16.22
CA TYR A 56 2.70 2.89 17.17
C TYR A 56 4.15 2.51 16.85
N CYS A 57 4.45 2.19 15.59
CA CYS A 57 5.81 1.85 15.15
C CYS A 57 6.80 3.02 15.29
N LEU A 58 6.31 4.26 15.25
CA LEU A 58 7.11 5.47 15.54
C LEU A 58 7.28 5.73 17.05
N GLY A 59 6.65 4.94 17.92
CA GLY A 59 6.81 5.04 19.38
C GLY A 59 5.73 5.85 20.09
N SER A 60 4.54 6.01 19.49
CA SER A 60 3.42 6.71 20.15
C SER A 60 2.98 6.01 21.43
N SER A 61 2.70 6.81 22.46
CA SER A 61 2.07 6.35 23.70
C SER A 61 0.60 5.95 23.48
N GLY A 62 0.04 5.19 24.42
CA GLY A 62 -1.39 4.86 24.37
C GLY A 62 -2.32 6.08 24.40
N ALA A 63 -1.88 7.20 25.00
CA ALA A 63 -2.64 8.45 24.98
C ALA A 63 -2.67 9.08 23.58
N GLN A 64 -1.52 9.15 22.90
CA GLN A 64 -1.43 9.65 21.52
C GLN A 64 -2.22 8.78 20.54
N LEU A 65 -2.19 7.45 20.69
CA LEU A 65 -2.99 6.55 19.86
C LEU A 65 -4.51 6.79 20.04
N ARG A 66 -4.97 7.02 21.27
CA ARG A 66 -6.38 7.36 21.54
C ARG A 66 -6.78 8.70 20.93
N GLU A 67 -5.89 9.69 21.00
CA GLU A 67 -6.11 11.00 20.39
C GLU A 67 -6.23 10.89 18.86
N LEU A 68 -5.27 10.19 18.24
CA LEU A 68 -5.28 9.90 16.80
C LEU A 68 -6.58 9.21 16.37
N PHE A 69 -6.96 8.14 17.05
CA PHE A 69 -8.22 7.44 16.79
C PHE A 69 -9.42 8.38 16.90
N SER A 70 -9.49 9.19 17.95
CA SER A 70 -10.62 10.09 18.18
C SER A 70 -10.77 11.18 17.12
N GLU A 71 -9.68 11.60 16.47
CA GLU A 71 -9.72 12.57 15.39
C GLU A 71 -10.12 11.91 14.07
N GLU A 72 -9.51 10.78 13.72
CA GLU A 72 -9.76 10.12 12.44
C GLU A 72 -11.18 9.56 12.30
N ILE A 73 -11.77 9.02 13.38
CA ILE A 73 -13.14 8.47 13.32
C ILE A 73 -14.22 9.53 13.06
N LYS A 74 -13.92 10.84 13.19
CA LYS A 74 -14.90 11.92 12.96
C LYS A 74 -15.36 11.99 11.51
N GLU A 75 -14.52 11.58 10.57
CA GLU A 75 -14.83 11.58 9.13
C GLU A 75 -15.48 10.26 8.66
N LEU A 76 -15.49 9.24 9.51
CA LEU A 76 -15.95 7.90 9.16
C LEU A 76 -17.46 7.75 9.32
N GLU A 77 -18.00 6.82 8.55
CA GLU A 77 -19.38 6.38 8.66
C GLU A 77 -19.48 5.19 9.63
N PRO A 78 -20.48 5.17 10.52
CA PRO A 78 -20.69 4.05 11.41
C PRO A 78 -21.10 2.81 10.60
N ARG A 79 -20.77 1.63 11.13
CA ARG A 79 -21.17 0.33 10.58
C ARG A 79 -22.70 0.24 10.60
N GLU A 80 -23.32 0.14 9.43
CA GLU A 80 -24.77 -0.08 9.31
C GLU A 80 -25.11 -1.57 9.36
N GLU A 81 -26.31 -1.93 9.83
CA GLU A 81 -26.81 -3.29 9.66
C GLU A 81 -27.01 -3.64 8.18
N SER A 82 -26.69 -4.89 7.80
CA SER A 82 -26.91 -5.35 6.43
C SER A 82 -28.41 -5.43 6.18
N LYS A 83 -28.84 -4.77 5.12
CA LYS A 83 -30.24 -4.78 4.64
C LYS A 83 -30.45 -5.83 3.54
N ARG A 84 -29.44 -6.66 3.25
CA ARG A 84 -29.42 -7.61 2.11
C ARG A 84 -29.33 -9.06 2.58
N GLU A 85 -29.57 -9.97 1.65
CA GLU A 85 -29.47 -11.40 1.90
C GLU A 85 -28.03 -11.81 2.25
N LYS A 86 -27.93 -12.72 3.22
CA LYS A 86 -26.65 -13.20 3.74
C LYS A 86 -25.91 -14.01 2.66
N ILE A 87 -24.64 -13.71 2.44
CA ILE A 87 -23.75 -14.58 1.67
C ILE A 87 -23.59 -15.90 2.43
N THR A 88 -24.00 -17.00 1.80
CA THR A 88 -23.94 -18.35 2.40
C THR A 88 -23.15 -19.36 1.57
N THR A 89 -22.82 -19.01 0.32
CA THR A 89 -22.09 -19.85 -0.63
C THR A 89 -21.02 -19.04 -1.36
N GLU A 90 -19.99 -19.69 -1.88
CA GLU A 90 -18.97 -19.03 -2.69
C GLU A 90 -19.52 -18.55 -4.04
N LEU A 91 -20.51 -19.24 -4.62
CA LEU A 91 -21.19 -18.79 -5.83
C LEU A 91 -21.91 -17.45 -5.60
N GLY A 92 -22.64 -17.34 -4.49
CA GLY A 92 -23.30 -16.08 -4.11
C GLY A 92 -22.30 -14.98 -3.78
N LEU A 93 -21.13 -15.33 -3.23
CA LEU A 93 -20.03 -14.37 -3.02
C LEU A 93 -19.52 -13.83 -4.36
N ASP A 94 -19.31 -14.72 -5.33
CA ASP A 94 -18.79 -14.39 -6.66
C ASP A 94 -19.73 -13.47 -7.47
N GLU A 95 -21.03 -13.64 -7.32
CA GLU A 95 -22.05 -12.80 -7.95
C GLU A 95 -22.06 -11.36 -7.42
N LEU A 96 -21.50 -11.13 -6.23
CA LEU A 96 -21.49 -9.84 -5.54
C LEU A 96 -20.14 -9.13 -5.58
N LEU A 97 -19.09 -9.71 -6.19
CA LEU A 97 -17.77 -9.08 -6.28
C LEU A 97 -17.87 -7.69 -6.93
N GLY A 98 -17.32 -6.67 -6.27
CA GLY A 98 -17.35 -5.27 -6.69
C GLY A 98 -18.59 -4.49 -6.23
N HIS A 99 -19.58 -5.15 -5.62
CA HIS A 99 -20.77 -4.52 -5.05
C HIS A 99 -20.46 -3.93 -3.67
N LYS A 100 -20.04 -2.65 -3.64
CA LYS A 100 -19.63 -1.94 -2.42
C LYS A 100 -20.71 -1.87 -1.34
N GLU A 101 -21.98 -1.92 -1.74
CA GLU A 101 -23.12 -2.02 -0.82
C GLU A 101 -23.15 -3.29 0.05
N ASN A 102 -22.43 -4.35 -0.34
CA ASN A 102 -22.40 -5.65 0.32
C ASN A 102 -21.22 -5.80 1.28
N GLU A 103 -20.49 -4.71 1.57
CA GLU A 103 -19.36 -4.64 2.50
C GLU A 103 -19.59 -5.46 3.78
N LEU A 104 -20.69 -5.21 4.49
CA LEU A 104 -20.97 -5.90 5.73
C LEU A 104 -21.24 -7.40 5.54
N ASP A 105 -21.84 -7.80 4.41
CA ASP A 105 -22.10 -9.20 4.12
C ASP A 105 -20.81 -9.96 3.89
N PHE A 106 -19.85 -9.36 3.16
CA PHE A 106 -18.51 -9.93 2.99
C PHE A 106 -17.77 -10.03 4.32
N MET A 107 -17.77 -8.97 5.14
CA MET A 107 -17.16 -8.99 6.47
C MET A 107 -17.72 -10.14 7.31
N LYS A 108 -19.05 -10.23 7.45
CA LYS A 108 -19.71 -11.29 8.22
C LYS A 108 -19.41 -12.68 7.67
N TYR A 109 -19.29 -12.82 6.36
CA TYR A 109 -18.96 -14.10 5.72
C TYR A 109 -17.54 -14.54 6.11
N PHE A 110 -16.54 -13.67 5.98
CA PHE A 110 -15.16 -13.96 6.33
C PHE A 110 -14.93 -14.11 7.86
N GLU A 111 -15.64 -13.33 8.68
CA GLU A 111 -15.66 -13.50 10.15
C GLU A 111 -16.20 -14.88 10.58
N GLN A 112 -17.17 -15.43 9.86
CA GLN A 112 -17.67 -16.79 10.11
C GLN A 112 -16.62 -17.85 9.76
N GLN A 113 -15.85 -17.65 8.68
CA GLN A 113 -14.74 -18.53 8.33
C GLN A 113 -13.65 -18.53 9.42
N ARG A 114 -13.42 -17.39 10.08
CA ARG A 114 -12.55 -17.29 11.27
C ARG A 114 -13.07 -18.11 12.46
N SER A 115 -14.38 -18.27 12.59
CA SER A 115 -15.04 -18.81 13.80
C SER A 115 -15.46 -20.29 13.69
N ASN A 116 -15.77 -20.78 12.48
CA ASN A 116 -16.52 -22.03 12.30
C ASN A 116 -15.71 -23.32 12.13
N SER A 117 -14.38 -23.33 12.29
CA SER A 117 -13.66 -24.61 12.34
C SER A 117 -12.24 -24.44 12.85
N GLY A 118 -11.70 -25.47 13.51
CA GLY A 118 -10.26 -25.66 13.71
C GLY A 118 -9.49 -25.91 12.40
N VAL A 119 -9.98 -25.41 11.26
CA VAL A 119 -9.22 -25.19 10.02
C VAL A 119 -8.37 -23.97 10.31
N HIS A 120 -7.05 -24.12 10.26
CA HIS A 120 -6.13 -23.09 10.73
C HIS A 120 -6.39 -21.78 9.95
N VAL A 121 -6.39 -20.60 10.61
CA VAL A 121 -6.54 -19.28 9.94
C VAL A 121 -5.67 -19.19 8.68
N GLN A 122 -4.48 -19.77 8.74
CA GLN A 122 -3.56 -19.92 7.63
C GLN A 122 -4.12 -20.72 6.44
N GLU A 123 -4.80 -21.84 6.67
CA GLU A 123 -5.45 -22.64 5.63
C GLU A 123 -6.58 -21.85 4.96
N ALA A 124 -7.39 -21.12 5.75
CA ALA A 124 -8.44 -20.26 5.21
C ALA A 124 -7.84 -19.12 4.34
N LEU A 125 -6.83 -18.40 4.84
CA LEU A 125 -6.17 -17.34 4.09
C LEU A 125 -5.51 -17.90 2.81
N GLN A 126 -4.84 -19.06 2.90
CA GLN A 126 -4.24 -19.72 1.74
C GLN A 126 -5.29 -20.07 0.69
N TYR A 127 -6.43 -20.63 1.11
CA TYR A 127 -7.51 -20.98 0.19
C TYR A 127 -8.01 -19.76 -0.59
N TRP A 128 -8.37 -18.69 0.12
CA TRP A 128 -8.93 -17.48 -0.48
C TRP A 128 -7.94 -16.73 -1.38
N ILE A 129 -6.68 -16.65 -0.94
CA ILE A 129 -5.65 -15.88 -1.63
C ILE A 129 -5.10 -16.64 -2.84
N LEU A 130 -4.87 -17.96 -2.72
CA LEU A 130 -4.06 -18.73 -3.66
C LEU A 130 -4.74 -19.93 -4.35
N GLU A 131 -5.73 -20.58 -3.72
CA GLU A 131 -6.17 -21.91 -4.19
C GLU A 131 -7.53 -21.90 -4.89
N ARG A 132 -8.42 -20.97 -4.52
CA ARG A 132 -9.73 -20.85 -5.18
C ARG A 132 -9.57 -20.47 -6.66
N GLU A 133 -10.55 -20.87 -7.48
CA GLU A 133 -10.54 -20.62 -8.92
C GLU A 133 -10.41 -19.11 -9.25
N LYS A 134 -11.21 -18.26 -8.58
CA LYS A 134 -11.08 -16.80 -8.64
C LYS A 134 -10.17 -16.28 -7.52
N GLY A 135 -8.89 -16.66 -7.52
CA GLY A 135 -7.93 -16.28 -6.46
C GLY A 135 -7.96 -14.78 -6.13
N PHE A 136 -7.87 -14.41 -4.84
CA PHE A 136 -7.89 -13.02 -4.41
C PHE A 136 -6.56 -12.29 -4.58
N LEU A 137 -5.44 -13.01 -4.69
CA LEU A 137 -4.12 -12.38 -4.81
C LEU A 137 -4.04 -11.36 -5.97
N PRO A 138 -4.47 -11.65 -7.21
CA PRO A 138 -4.47 -10.65 -8.28
C PRO A 138 -5.42 -9.48 -8.03
N ALA A 139 -6.51 -9.71 -7.30
CA ALA A 139 -7.53 -8.71 -6.98
C ALA A 139 -7.12 -7.77 -5.84
N PHE A 140 -6.01 -8.04 -5.15
CA PHE A 140 -5.42 -7.11 -4.19
C PHE A 140 -5.04 -5.75 -4.80
N ILE A 141 -5.01 -5.62 -6.14
CA ILE A 141 -4.86 -4.34 -6.84
C ILE A 141 -6.09 -3.41 -6.70
N GLY A 142 -7.25 -3.97 -6.32
CA GLY A 142 -8.50 -3.26 -6.10
C GLY A 142 -8.35 -2.06 -5.15
N GLY A 143 -9.16 -1.03 -5.33
CA GLY A 143 -9.16 0.13 -4.44
C GLY A 143 -7.79 0.82 -4.37
N TYR A 144 -7.00 0.82 -5.45
CA TYR A 144 -5.60 1.30 -5.43
C TYR A 144 -4.71 0.57 -4.40
N ALA A 145 -4.91 -0.74 -4.30
CA ALA A 145 -4.22 -1.66 -3.41
C ALA A 145 -4.42 -1.48 -1.89
N HIS A 146 -5.50 -0.82 -1.45
CA HIS A 146 -5.86 -0.83 -0.03
C HIS A 146 -6.05 -2.23 0.57
N PRO A 147 -6.61 -3.24 -0.14
CA PRO A 147 -6.60 -4.62 0.37
C PRO A 147 -5.19 -5.18 0.59
N LEU A 148 -4.26 -4.95 -0.35
CA LEU A 148 -2.86 -5.37 -0.21
C LEU A 148 -2.20 -4.74 1.02
N ILE A 149 -2.43 -3.43 1.21
CA ILE A 149 -1.89 -2.66 2.32
C ILE A 149 -2.44 -3.21 3.64
N MET A 150 -3.76 -3.40 3.74
CA MET A 150 -4.40 -3.95 4.93
C MET A 150 -3.91 -5.37 5.25
N PHE A 151 -3.68 -6.19 4.23
CA PHE A 151 -3.11 -7.52 4.41
C PHE A 151 -1.65 -7.47 4.91
N ALA A 152 -0.83 -6.54 4.40
CA ALA A 152 0.53 -6.33 4.91
C ALA A 152 0.53 -5.89 6.38
N ASP A 153 -0.35 -4.96 6.76
CA ASP A 153 -0.54 -4.54 8.14
C ASP A 153 -1.00 -5.68 9.05
N ALA A 154 -1.90 -6.54 8.54
CA ALA A 154 -2.34 -7.74 9.23
C ALA A 154 -1.17 -8.69 9.53
N VAL A 155 -0.26 -8.88 8.56
CA VAL A 155 0.95 -9.67 8.72
C VAL A 155 1.92 -9.05 9.74
N GLU A 156 2.15 -7.74 9.65
CA GLU A 156 3.11 -7.03 10.50
C GLU A 156 2.65 -6.95 11.97
N LEU A 157 1.35 -6.69 12.18
CA LEU A 157 0.74 -6.64 13.51
C LEU A 157 0.46 -8.03 14.08
N GLY A 158 0.19 -8.99 13.21
CA GLY A 158 -0.25 -10.31 13.61
C GLY A 158 -1.75 -10.41 13.89
N SER A 159 -2.57 -9.78 13.06
CA SER A 159 -4.02 -9.67 13.26
C SER A 159 -4.78 -10.48 12.22
N SER A 160 -5.33 -11.63 12.63
CA SER A 160 -6.21 -12.42 11.76
C SER A 160 -7.48 -11.66 11.38
N MET A 161 -8.02 -10.84 12.28
CA MET A 161 -9.18 -9.98 12.00
C MET A 161 -8.90 -9.05 10.82
N LEU A 162 -7.76 -8.33 10.84
CA LEU A 162 -7.38 -7.46 9.72
C LEU A 162 -7.13 -8.24 8.42
N ALA A 163 -6.60 -9.47 8.51
CA ALA A 163 -6.41 -10.31 7.33
C ALA A 163 -7.76 -10.68 6.68
N PHE A 164 -8.80 -10.96 7.47
CA PHE A 164 -10.15 -11.20 6.96
C PHE A 164 -10.85 -9.92 6.48
N ASP A 165 -10.62 -8.78 7.13
CA ASP A 165 -11.08 -7.47 6.64
C ASP A 165 -10.44 -7.15 5.28
N ALA A 166 -9.18 -7.51 5.06
CA ALA A 166 -8.52 -7.37 3.76
C ALA A 166 -9.18 -8.23 2.68
N LEU A 167 -9.68 -9.42 3.01
CA LEU A 167 -10.48 -10.24 2.07
C LEU A 167 -11.82 -9.58 1.76
N ALA A 168 -12.52 -9.06 2.78
CA ALA A 168 -13.75 -8.31 2.58
C ALA A 168 -13.54 -7.08 1.69
N LEU A 169 -12.45 -6.34 1.94
CA LEU A 169 -12.06 -5.18 1.15
C LEU A 169 -11.73 -5.58 -0.30
N THR A 170 -11.02 -6.70 -0.50
CA THR A 170 -10.74 -7.26 -1.83
C THR A 170 -12.03 -7.55 -2.59
N ALA A 171 -13.05 -8.08 -1.92
CA ALA A 171 -14.32 -8.42 -2.53
C ALA A 171 -15.10 -7.17 -3.00
N ILE A 172 -15.17 -6.10 -2.19
CA ILE A 172 -15.87 -4.86 -2.56
C ILE A 172 -15.10 -3.98 -3.55
N ASP A 173 -13.77 -4.08 -3.56
CA ASP A 173 -12.89 -3.35 -4.48
C ASP A 173 -12.55 -4.12 -5.76
N TRP A 174 -13.15 -5.30 -5.94
CA TRP A 174 -12.97 -6.11 -7.13
C TRP A 174 -13.23 -5.28 -8.40
N ASN A 175 -12.24 -5.22 -9.28
CA ASN A 175 -12.29 -4.36 -10.46
C ASN A 175 -11.53 -4.93 -11.67
N PRO A 176 -11.70 -4.33 -12.87
CA PRO A 176 -11.10 -4.83 -14.10
C PRO A 176 -9.56 -4.80 -14.15
N LEU A 177 -8.86 -4.08 -13.26
CA LEU A 177 -7.39 -4.07 -13.23
C LEU A 177 -6.81 -5.46 -12.94
N THR A 178 -7.58 -6.32 -12.28
CA THR A 178 -7.27 -7.74 -12.07
C THR A 178 -6.85 -8.43 -13.38
N THR A 179 -7.47 -8.06 -14.51
CA THR A 179 -7.14 -8.62 -15.83
C THR A 179 -5.74 -8.26 -16.30
N LEU A 180 -5.26 -7.03 -16.02
CA LEU A 180 -3.87 -6.65 -16.33
C LEU A 180 -2.87 -7.40 -15.46
N VAL A 181 -3.28 -7.78 -14.25
CA VAL A 181 -2.45 -8.58 -13.34
C VAL A 181 -2.37 -10.05 -13.80
N THR A 182 -3.44 -10.62 -14.34
CA THR A 182 -3.50 -12.06 -14.68
C THR A 182 -3.20 -12.39 -16.14
N MET A 183 -3.28 -11.41 -17.05
CA MET A 183 -3.06 -11.68 -18.48
C MET A 183 -1.64 -12.15 -18.80
N SER A 184 -1.53 -12.89 -19.91
CA SER A 184 -0.25 -13.15 -20.57
C SER A 184 0.27 -11.85 -21.17
N LEU A 185 1.46 -11.42 -20.75
CA LEU A 185 2.10 -10.23 -21.32
C LEU A 185 2.88 -10.61 -22.59
N PRO A 186 2.95 -9.70 -23.58
CA PRO A 186 3.81 -9.90 -24.74
C PRO A 186 5.27 -9.93 -24.30
N LEU A 187 6.13 -10.61 -25.05
CA LEU A 187 7.58 -10.51 -24.85
C LEU A 187 8.04 -9.07 -25.16
N PRO A 188 8.83 -8.43 -24.29
CA PRO A 188 9.27 -7.07 -24.53
C PRO A 188 10.29 -7.04 -25.69
N GLU A 189 10.07 -6.14 -26.65
CA GLU A 189 11.01 -5.93 -27.78
C GLU A 189 12.34 -5.29 -27.33
N THR A 190 12.33 -4.62 -26.18
CA THR A 190 13.48 -3.92 -25.61
C THR A 190 13.61 -4.24 -24.13
N CYS A 191 14.84 -4.37 -23.65
CA CYS A 191 15.15 -4.46 -22.23
C CYS A 191 15.44 -3.06 -21.67
N SER A 192 15.30 -2.89 -20.35
CA SER A 192 15.77 -1.72 -19.62
C SER A 192 16.89 -2.11 -18.66
N ASN A 193 17.72 -1.15 -18.27
CA ASN A 193 18.80 -1.35 -17.30
C ASN A 193 18.42 -0.89 -15.88
N SER A 194 17.40 -0.05 -15.75
CA SER A 194 16.83 0.38 -14.47
C SER A 194 15.34 0.70 -14.56
N LEU A 195 14.66 0.71 -13.42
CA LEU A 195 13.27 1.14 -13.26
C LEU A 195 13.09 2.62 -13.62
N LEU A 196 14.04 3.49 -13.26
CA LEU A 196 14.03 4.91 -13.62
C LEU A 196 14.10 5.12 -15.14
N GLU A 197 14.87 4.31 -15.85
CA GLU A 197 14.92 4.36 -17.32
C GLU A 197 13.55 4.00 -17.92
N ILE A 198 12.82 3.05 -17.32
CA ILE A 198 11.46 2.71 -17.79
C ILE A 198 10.49 3.87 -17.52
N LEU A 199 10.57 4.52 -16.36
CA LEU A 199 9.77 5.70 -16.06
C LEU A 199 10.07 6.87 -17.00
N ASP A 200 11.33 7.10 -17.36
CA ASP A 200 11.68 8.13 -18.37
C ASP A 200 11.14 7.77 -19.76
N LYS A 201 11.17 6.49 -20.17
CA LYS A 201 10.50 6.04 -21.40
C LYS A 201 8.99 6.31 -21.37
N ILE A 202 8.31 5.99 -20.26
CA ILE A 202 6.87 6.29 -20.07
C ILE A 202 6.62 7.80 -20.19
N ARG A 203 7.47 8.61 -19.56
CA ARG A 203 7.37 10.07 -19.58
C ARG A 203 7.43 10.64 -21.00
N ASN A 204 8.27 10.08 -21.86
CA ASN A 204 8.44 10.54 -23.24
C ASN A 204 7.53 9.82 -24.25
N ASP A 205 6.65 8.90 -23.82
CA ASP A 205 5.74 8.17 -24.72
C ASP A 205 4.53 9.03 -25.11
N SER A 206 4.37 9.31 -26.40
CA SER A 206 3.27 10.14 -26.91
C SER A 206 1.90 9.46 -26.79
N SER A 207 1.83 8.15 -26.52
CA SER A 207 0.57 7.43 -26.35
C SER A 207 -0.25 7.90 -25.14
N PHE A 208 0.38 8.63 -24.21
CA PHE A 208 -0.27 9.21 -23.03
C PHE A 208 -0.60 10.70 -23.19
N GLU A 209 -0.29 11.33 -24.33
CA GLU A 209 -0.62 12.74 -24.57
C GLU A 209 -2.13 12.95 -24.60
N HIS A 210 -2.61 13.97 -23.88
CA HIS A 210 -4.02 14.35 -23.78
C HIS A 210 -4.98 13.27 -23.22
N VAL A 211 -4.46 12.19 -22.62
CA VAL A 211 -5.27 11.12 -22.00
C VAL A 211 -5.70 11.50 -20.58
N VAL A 212 -4.78 12.06 -19.80
CA VAL A 212 -5.00 12.44 -18.40
C VAL A 212 -5.16 13.97 -18.33
N PRO A 213 -6.37 14.50 -18.09
CA PRO A 213 -6.62 15.95 -18.17
C PRO A 213 -6.10 16.72 -16.94
N SER A 214 -5.97 16.04 -15.79
CA SER A 214 -5.44 16.58 -14.56
C SER A 214 -4.86 15.46 -13.70
N PRO A 215 -3.98 15.75 -12.72
CA PRO A 215 -3.48 14.74 -11.81
C PRO A 215 -4.61 13.99 -11.05
N GLY A 216 -4.49 12.67 -10.91
CA GLY A 216 -5.36 11.86 -10.05
C GLY A 216 -5.74 10.47 -10.59
N ILE A 217 -5.82 9.48 -9.70
CA ILE A 217 -6.10 8.09 -10.07
C ILE A 217 -7.51 7.84 -10.58
N GLN A 218 -8.43 8.79 -10.40
CA GLN A 218 -9.75 8.74 -11.01
C GLN A 218 -9.68 8.61 -12.53
N HIS A 219 -8.56 9.05 -13.15
CA HIS A 219 -8.33 9.01 -14.60
C HIS A 219 -7.84 7.64 -15.12
N ILE A 220 -7.75 6.61 -14.26
CA ILE A 220 -7.35 5.27 -14.69
C ILE A 220 -8.33 4.71 -15.73
N ALA A 221 -9.63 4.96 -15.60
CA ALA A 221 -10.62 4.45 -16.54
C ALA A 221 -10.42 5.03 -17.96
N GLU A 222 -10.07 6.31 -18.05
CA GLU A 222 -9.77 7.03 -19.29
C GLU A 222 -8.56 6.44 -19.98
N ILE A 223 -7.51 6.10 -19.22
CA ILE A 223 -6.34 5.38 -19.73
C ILE A 223 -6.77 4.03 -20.32
N LEU A 224 -7.55 3.25 -19.58
CA LEU A 224 -7.95 1.90 -20.00
C LEU A 224 -8.90 1.89 -21.21
N HIS A 225 -9.71 2.95 -21.38
CA HIS A 225 -10.58 3.13 -22.54
C HIS A 225 -9.87 3.73 -23.77
N ASN A 226 -8.64 4.22 -23.62
CA ASN A 226 -7.83 4.72 -24.72
C ASN A 226 -6.91 3.62 -25.27
N GLY A 227 -7.19 3.12 -26.48
CA GLY A 227 -6.46 2.00 -27.08
C GLY A 227 -4.92 2.17 -27.11
N PRO A 228 -4.39 3.29 -27.63
CA PRO A 228 -2.95 3.59 -27.56
C PRO A 228 -2.38 3.60 -26.14
N ALA A 229 -3.04 4.27 -25.19
CA ALA A 229 -2.58 4.35 -23.81
C ALA A 229 -2.58 2.97 -23.12
N THR A 230 -3.66 2.18 -23.28
CA THR A 230 -3.73 0.80 -22.78
C THR A 230 -2.62 -0.07 -23.36
N THR A 231 -2.34 0.06 -24.66
CA THR A 231 -1.25 -0.67 -25.32
C THR A 231 0.10 -0.28 -24.72
N ALA A 232 0.31 1.01 -24.44
CA ALA A 232 1.52 1.50 -23.78
C ALA A 232 1.64 0.99 -22.33
N ILE A 233 0.54 0.97 -21.54
CA ILE A 233 0.53 0.37 -20.20
C ILE A 233 0.99 -1.10 -20.26
N ILE A 234 0.43 -1.90 -21.17
CA ILE A 234 0.78 -3.32 -21.33
C ILE A 234 2.25 -3.47 -21.74
N LYS A 235 2.74 -2.62 -22.65
CA LYS A 235 4.16 -2.59 -23.07
C LYS A 235 5.08 -2.32 -21.87
N TYR A 236 4.84 -1.28 -21.09
CA TYR A 236 5.70 -0.92 -19.96
C TYR A 236 5.55 -1.87 -18.77
N LEU A 237 4.36 -2.45 -18.59
CA LEU A 237 4.15 -3.54 -17.64
C LEU A 237 5.00 -4.76 -18.02
N SER A 238 5.05 -5.13 -19.31
CA SER A 238 5.92 -6.21 -19.80
C SER A 238 7.40 -5.93 -19.57
N ILE A 239 7.89 -4.76 -19.98
CA ILE A 239 9.30 -4.38 -19.83
C ILE A 239 9.73 -4.42 -18.36
N GLY A 240 8.95 -3.81 -17.46
CA GLY A 240 9.32 -3.80 -16.05
C GLY A 240 9.11 -5.14 -15.36
N ASN A 241 8.13 -5.96 -15.78
CA ASN A 241 8.04 -7.33 -15.30
C ASN A 241 9.27 -8.15 -15.66
N GLU A 242 9.75 -8.09 -16.90
CA GLU A 242 10.97 -8.79 -17.30
C GLU A 242 12.18 -8.28 -16.49
N TYR A 243 12.21 -6.98 -16.17
CA TYR A 243 13.24 -6.39 -15.34
C TYR A 243 13.20 -6.88 -13.89
N ILE A 244 12.08 -6.69 -13.17
CA ILE A 244 11.98 -7.00 -11.73
C ILE A 244 12.00 -8.49 -11.42
N LEU A 245 11.75 -9.35 -12.42
CA LEU A 245 11.75 -10.81 -12.28
C LEU A 245 13.10 -11.45 -12.62
N ARG A 246 14.12 -10.63 -12.90
CA ARG A 246 15.47 -11.16 -13.16
C ARG A 246 15.98 -12.00 -11.99
N PRO A 247 16.71 -13.10 -12.24
CA PRO A 247 17.16 -14.02 -11.21
C PRO A 247 17.97 -13.35 -10.08
N GLU A 248 18.78 -12.33 -10.40
CA GLU A 248 19.59 -11.59 -9.42
C GLU A 248 18.76 -10.88 -8.34
N PHE A 249 17.49 -10.57 -8.61
CA PHE A 249 16.60 -9.93 -7.64
C PHE A 249 15.90 -10.92 -6.71
N ASN A 250 15.99 -12.23 -7.01
CA ASN A 250 15.53 -13.33 -6.15
C ASN A 250 14.07 -13.18 -5.63
N LEU A 251 13.20 -12.49 -6.38
CA LEU A 251 11.82 -12.22 -6.00
C LEU A 251 11.68 -11.54 -4.61
N GLN A 252 12.54 -10.55 -4.34
CA GLN A 252 12.55 -9.76 -3.10
C GLN A 252 12.30 -8.27 -3.41
N ALA A 253 11.93 -7.51 -2.38
CA ALA A 253 11.95 -6.06 -2.45
C ALA A 253 13.42 -5.60 -2.57
N THR A 254 13.76 -4.88 -3.63
CA THR A 254 15.15 -4.51 -3.94
C THR A 254 15.47 -3.10 -3.46
N ARG A 255 16.78 -2.79 -3.34
CA ARG A 255 17.25 -1.43 -3.07
C ARG A 255 16.72 -0.43 -4.09
N GLU A 256 16.75 -0.79 -5.38
CA GLU A 256 16.27 0.06 -6.46
C GLU A 256 14.78 0.39 -6.36
N MET A 257 13.94 -0.57 -5.93
CA MET A 257 12.51 -0.29 -5.68
C MET A 257 12.34 0.77 -4.58
N VAL A 258 13.16 0.71 -3.52
CA VAL A 258 13.17 1.72 -2.44
C VAL A 258 13.67 3.06 -2.98
N GLU A 259 14.74 3.09 -3.77
CA GLU A 259 15.24 4.32 -4.41
C GLU A 259 14.16 4.99 -5.27
N VAL A 260 13.51 4.24 -6.15
CA VAL A 260 12.40 4.74 -6.99
C VAL A 260 11.27 5.30 -6.13
N ALA A 261 10.88 4.59 -5.07
CA ALA A 261 9.85 5.07 -4.17
C ALA A 261 10.22 6.40 -3.49
N ILE A 262 11.46 6.54 -3.02
CA ILE A 262 11.97 7.79 -2.44
C ILE A 262 11.98 8.91 -3.49
N TYR A 263 12.47 8.64 -4.70
CA TYR A 263 12.53 9.65 -5.76
C TYR A 263 11.15 10.08 -6.24
N LEU A 264 10.18 9.16 -6.35
CA LEU A 264 8.81 9.52 -6.73
C LEU A 264 8.16 10.44 -5.68
N LEU A 265 8.43 10.22 -4.40
CA LEU A 265 7.91 11.04 -3.31
C LEU A 265 8.63 12.39 -3.17
N MET A 266 9.96 12.42 -3.34
CA MET A 266 10.80 13.58 -3.00
C MET A 266 11.25 14.42 -4.20
N CYS A 267 11.32 13.83 -5.39
CA CYS A 267 12.05 14.39 -6.54
C CYS A 267 11.15 14.81 -7.71
N THR A 268 9.84 14.95 -7.50
CA THR A 268 8.85 15.20 -8.57
C THR A 268 8.21 16.58 -8.50
N HIS A 269 8.64 17.43 -7.56
CA HIS A 269 8.14 18.78 -7.36
C HIS A 269 9.03 19.85 -8.00
N VAL A 270 8.55 21.10 -8.05
CA VAL A 270 9.31 22.23 -8.58
C VAL A 270 10.44 22.62 -7.60
N PRO A 271 11.68 22.85 -8.07
CA PRO A 271 12.77 23.33 -7.21
C PRO A 271 12.39 24.61 -6.45
N GLY A 272 12.65 24.63 -5.14
CA GLY A 272 12.29 25.76 -4.26
C GLY A 272 10.82 25.82 -3.83
N ALA A 273 9.96 24.93 -4.32
CA ALA A 273 8.57 24.80 -3.90
C ALA A 273 8.26 23.32 -3.56
N PRO A 274 8.68 22.83 -2.38
CA PRO A 274 8.40 21.47 -1.94
C PRO A 274 6.90 21.14 -1.98
N ALA A 275 6.58 20.05 -2.64
CA ALA A 275 5.24 19.48 -2.72
C ALA A 275 5.36 17.96 -2.74
N PHE A 276 4.51 17.28 -1.97
CA PHE A 276 4.55 15.83 -1.83
C PHE A 276 3.24 15.26 -2.36
N ASP A 277 3.35 14.45 -3.40
CA ASP A 277 2.20 13.91 -4.11
C ASP A 277 1.61 12.69 -3.40
N PHE A 278 0.31 12.74 -3.11
CA PHE A 278 -0.40 11.69 -2.41
C PHE A 278 -0.28 10.34 -3.11
N TYR A 279 -0.43 10.31 -4.43
CA TYR A 279 -0.47 9.07 -5.20
C TYR A 279 0.93 8.54 -5.49
N LEU A 280 1.92 9.41 -5.72
CA LEU A 280 3.31 8.95 -5.85
C LEU A 280 3.86 8.41 -4.53
N ASN A 281 3.45 8.97 -3.38
CA ASN A 281 3.77 8.42 -2.06
C ASN A 281 3.35 6.95 -1.89
N HIS A 282 2.28 6.52 -2.58
CA HIS A 282 1.84 5.13 -2.48
C HIS A 282 2.90 4.15 -2.98
N ASN A 283 3.84 4.57 -3.84
CA ASN A 283 4.95 3.71 -4.25
C ASN A 283 5.76 3.22 -3.03
N LEU A 284 6.09 4.14 -2.11
CA LEU A 284 6.78 3.83 -0.85
C LEU A 284 5.99 2.82 -0.01
N THR A 285 4.67 3.00 0.03
CA THR A 285 3.75 2.06 0.68
C THR A 285 3.78 0.67 0.04
N PHE A 286 3.71 0.58 -1.29
CA PHE A 286 3.69 -0.70 -2.00
C PHE A 286 5.01 -1.45 -1.84
N VAL A 287 6.15 -0.76 -1.88
CA VAL A 287 7.46 -1.38 -1.62
C VAL A 287 7.56 -1.91 -0.19
N ASN A 288 6.98 -1.21 0.81
CA ASN A 288 6.89 -1.75 2.17
C ASN A 288 6.00 -3.00 2.24
N CYS A 289 4.87 -3.02 1.51
CA CYS A 289 4.03 -4.22 1.41
C CYS A 289 4.82 -5.39 0.82
N LEU A 290 5.63 -5.17 -0.22
CA LEU A 290 6.50 -6.21 -0.80
C LEU A 290 7.54 -6.72 0.22
N ARG A 291 8.18 -5.83 0.99
CA ARG A 291 9.12 -6.21 2.06
C ARG A 291 8.48 -7.16 3.05
N ILE A 292 7.22 -6.89 3.44
CA ILE A 292 6.48 -7.69 4.42
C ILE A 292 5.97 -9.00 3.80
N LEU A 293 5.43 -8.96 2.59
CA LEU A 293 4.68 -10.06 2.02
C LEU A 293 5.54 -11.03 1.22
N LEU A 294 6.55 -10.59 0.45
CA LEU A 294 7.37 -11.53 -0.35
C LEU A 294 8.03 -12.66 0.48
N PRO A 295 8.44 -12.44 1.75
CA PRO A 295 8.89 -13.54 2.63
C PRO A 295 7.78 -14.50 3.09
N VAL A 296 6.52 -14.05 3.13
CA VAL A 296 5.37 -14.86 3.56
C VAL A 296 4.94 -15.84 2.48
N PHE A 297 4.98 -15.45 1.21
CA PHE A 297 4.61 -16.33 0.10
C PHE A 297 5.77 -17.27 -0.21
N GLU A 298 5.56 -18.58 -0.21
CA GLU A 298 6.59 -19.55 -0.67
C GLU A 298 6.54 -19.77 -2.18
N ASP A 299 5.36 -19.64 -2.75
CA ASP A 299 5.09 -19.87 -4.17
C ASP A 299 5.70 -18.77 -5.05
N ALA A 300 6.51 -19.16 -6.03
CA ALA A 300 7.20 -18.22 -6.91
C ALA A 300 6.22 -17.44 -7.80
N ASP A 301 5.11 -18.04 -8.22
CA ASP A 301 4.13 -17.38 -9.08
C ASP A 301 3.34 -16.33 -8.29
N ALA A 302 3.00 -16.62 -7.03
CA ALA A 302 2.41 -15.65 -6.13
C ALA A 302 3.33 -14.43 -5.89
N LYS A 303 4.64 -14.66 -5.70
CA LYS A 303 5.62 -13.56 -5.61
C LYS A 303 5.68 -12.73 -6.88
N LYS A 304 5.67 -13.38 -8.06
CA LYS A 304 5.62 -12.69 -9.36
C LYS A 304 4.35 -11.85 -9.50
N THR A 305 3.20 -12.35 -9.02
CA THR A 305 1.94 -11.60 -9.00
C THR A 305 2.04 -10.35 -8.13
N LEU A 306 2.60 -10.44 -6.92
CA LEU A 306 2.83 -9.28 -6.05
C LEU A 306 3.72 -8.23 -6.70
N LEU A 307 4.83 -8.66 -7.31
CA LEU A 307 5.76 -7.78 -8.03
C LEU A 307 5.09 -7.11 -9.24
N ARG A 308 4.25 -7.83 -9.98
CA ARG A 308 3.44 -7.28 -11.07
C ARG A 308 2.44 -6.24 -10.57
N ILE A 309 1.74 -6.50 -9.46
CA ILE A 309 0.81 -5.53 -8.84
C ILE A 309 1.55 -4.23 -8.49
N TYR A 310 2.69 -4.34 -7.81
CA TYR A 310 3.55 -3.20 -7.49
C TYR A 310 3.92 -2.40 -8.75
N TRP A 311 4.42 -3.08 -9.78
CA TRP A 311 4.89 -2.40 -10.97
C TRP A 311 3.76 -1.73 -11.75
N LEU A 312 2.61 -2.39 -11.88
CA LEU A 312 1.43 -1.81 -12.50
C LEU A 312 0.95 -0.56 -11.75
N LEU A 313 0.86 -0.63 -10.42
CA LEU A 313 0.48 0.53 -9.61
C LEU A 313 1.48 1.68 -9.73
N THR A 314 2.77 1.37 -9.84
CA THR A 314 3.83 2.36 -10.09
C THR A 314 3.60 3.11 -11.41
N ILE A 315 3.35 2.37 -12.50
CA ILE A 315 3.06 2.96 -13.81
C ILE A 315 1.78 3.80 -13.74
N LEU A 316 0.70 3.28 -13.16
CA LEU A 316 -0.58 3.97 -13.09
C LEU A 316 -0.46 5.27 -12.27
N ALA A 317 0.23 5.24 -11.13
CA ALA A 317 0.55 6.45 -10.35
C ALA A 317 1.29 7.47 -11.22
N PHE A 318 2.37 7.04 -11.85
CA PHE A 318 3.23 7.94 -12.60
C PHE A 318 2.51 8.58 -13.80
N VAL A 319 1.72 7.80 -14.55
CA VAL A 319 0.94 8.30 -15.69
C VAL A 319 -0.18 9.22 -15.23
N THR A 320 -0.95 8.83 -14.21
CA THR A 320 -2.07 9.64 -13.70
C THR A 320 -1.62 10.91 -12.99
N GLN A 321 -0.37 11.01 -12.55
CA GLN A 321 0.23 12.23 -12.01
C GLN A 321 0.94 13.08 -13.07
N GLY A 322 0.67 12.82 -14.35
CA GLY A 322 1.19 13.64 -15.46
C GLY A 322 2.64 13.35 -15.83
N ARG A 323 3.18 12.21 -15.40
CA ARG A 323 4.54 11.72 -15.74
C ARG A 323 5.62 12.75 -15.37
N PRO A 324 5.71 13.16 -14.08
CA PRO A 324 6.59 14.24 -13.66
C PRO A 324 8.07 13.91 -13.95
N VAL A 325 8.86 14.96 -14.13
CA VAL A 325 10.33 14.83 -14.18
C VAL A 325 10.81 14.37 -12.80
N VAL A 326 11.65 13.34 -12.76
CA VAL A 326 12.33 12.90 -11.53
C VAL A 326 13.68 13.62 -11.45
N ASN A 327 13.76 14.69 -10.67
CA ASN A 327 14.98 15.47 -10.46
C ASN A 327 15.68 15.06 -9.15
N THR A 328 16.64 14.14 -9.24
CA THR A 328 17.33 13.58 -8.06
C THR A 328 18.15 14.61 -7.28
N GLU A 329 18.48 15.76 -7.86
CA GLU A 329 19.17 16.87 -7.18
C GLU A 329 18.32 17.54 -6.09
N LEU A 330 17.01 17.22 -6.01
CA LEU A 330 16.11 17.70 -4.96
C LEU A 330 16.34 17.06 -3.59
N ILE A 331 17.15 15.99 -3.51
CA ILE A 331 17.59 15.37 -2.25
C ILE A 331 19.11 15.48 -2.13
N GLN A 332 19.58 16.10 -1.06
CA GLN A 332 21.00 16.26 -0.77
C GLN A 332 21.47 15.20 0.24
N SER A 333 21.66 13.95 -0.21
CA SER A 333 22.04 12.83 0.68
C SER A 333 23.47 12.87 1.21
N ARG A 334 24.36 13.65 0.58
CA ARG A 334 25.80 13.69 0.90
C ARG A 334 26.10 14.25 2.30
N ASP A 335 25.22 15.10 2.80
CA ASP A 335 25.36 15.76 4.10
C ASP A 335 24.66 14.97 5.22
N ALA A 336 23.86 13.96 4.87
CA ALA A 336 23.24 13.09 5.85
C ALA A 336 24.31 12.27 6.58
N ARG A 337 24.21 12.25 7.91
CA ARG A 337 25.09 11.49 8.81
C ARG A 337 24.21 10.59 9.67
N PRO A 338 23.97 9.35 9.22
CA PRO A 338 23.09 8.46 9.96
C PRO A 338 23.58 8.16 11.37
N SER A 339 22.64 8.19 12.30
CA SER A 339 22.84 7.81 13.69
C SER A 339 21.49 7.51 14.32
N THR A 340 21.50 6.73 15.40
CA THR A 340 20.28 6.50 16.22
C THR A 340 19.66 7.83 16.67
N ALA A 341 20.47 8.82 17.04
CA ALA A 341 19.98 10.12 17.49
C ALA A 341 19.23 10.89 16.39
N GLU A 342 19.69 10.81 15.13
CA GLU A 342 19.00 11.44 14.00
C GLU A 342 17.65 10.76 13.72
N TRP A 343 17.59 9.42 13.77
CA TRP A 343 16.32 8.70 13.63
C TRP A 343 15.33 8.97 14.78
N GLU A 344 15.81 9.07 16.02
CA GLU A 344 14.97 9.49 17.15
C GLU A 344 14.45 10.92 16.96
N LYS A 345 15.27 11.83 16.43
CA LYS A 345 14.84 13.20 16.09
C LYS A 345 13.76 13.21 15.02
N ILE A 346 13.86 12.38 13.98
CA ILE A 346 12.82 12.22 12.95
C ILE A 346 11.51 11.77 13.57
N LYS A 347 11.52 10.69 14.37
CA LYS A 347 10.31 10.19 15.05
C LYS A 347 9.69 11.25 15.95
N ASN A 348 10.51 11.92 16.76
CA ASN A 348 10.05 12.98 17.66
C ASN A 348 9.43 14.16 16.91
N ASN A 349 10.03 14.61 15.80
CA ASN A 349 9.50 15.71 14.99
C ASN A 349 8.23 15.33 14.21
N ALA A 350 8.06 14.05 13.90
CA ALA A 350 6.85 13.54 13.28
C ALA A 350 5.69 13.47 14.27
N LEU A 351 5.93 12.99 15.51
CA LEU A 351 4.90 12.79 16.54
C LEU A 351 4.62 14.02 17.41
N ASN A 352 5.61 14.91 17.57
CA ASN A 352 5.53 16.10 18.41
C ASN A 352 5.93 17.34 17.61
N PRO A 353 5.11 17.75 16.62
CA PRO A 353 5.44 18.87 15.76
C PRO A 353 5.49 20.19 16.54
N MET A 354 6.69 20.77 16.69
CA MET A 354 6.88 22.10 17.25
C MET A 354 7.36 23.09 16.19
N GLY A 355 6.73 24.27 16.12
CA GLY A 355 7.17 25.35 15.23
C GLY A 355 6.96 25.10 13.73
N ILE A 356 6.06 24.19 13.35
CA ILE A 356 5.73 23.90 11.95
C ILE A 356 4.40 24.55 11.54
N SER A 357 4.20 24.73 10.23
CA SER A 357 2.99 25.36 9.66
C SER A 357 1.71 24.54 9.84
N ASN A 358 1.79 23.21 9.76
CA ASN A 358 0.65 22.31 9.93
C ASN A 358 0.88 21.30 11.07
N PRO A 359 0.57 21.66 12.33
CA PRO A 359 0.69 20.73 13.45
C PRO A 359 -0.31 19.55 13.38
N LYS A 360 -1.39 19.67 12.61
CA LYS A 360 -2.40 18.61 12.45
C LYS A 360 -1.94 17.44 11.59
N ARG A 361 -0.78 17.52 10.93
CA ARG A 361 -0.22 16.40 10.14
C ARG A 361 -0.02 15.11 10.95
N ILE A 362 0.03 15.19 12.28
CA ILE A 362 0.06 14.01 13.16
C ILE A 362 -1.19 13.15 13.06
N PHE A 363 -2.29 13.72 12.56
CA PHE A 363 -3.56 13.02 12.32
C PHE A 363 -3.69 12.52 10.88
N ASP A 364 -2.66 12.69 10.05
CA ASP A 364 -2.65 12.20 8.67
C ASP A 364 -1.98 10.82 8.62
N ALA A 365 -2.81 9.79 8.41
CA ALA A 365 -2.36 8.39 8.33
C ALA A 365 -1.27 8.17 7.26
N HIS A 366 -1.33 8.88 6.13
CA HIS A 366 -0.36 8.73 5.05
C HIS A 366 0.98 9.38 5.40
N PHE A 367 0.96 10.52 6.10
CA PHE A 367 2.16 11.19 6.59
C PHE A 367 2.89 10.29 7.60
N LEU A 368 2.20 9.83 8.63
CA LEU A 368 2.77 8.95 9.65
C LEU A 368 3.36 7.68 9.02
N LYS A 369 2.63 7.09 8.07
CA LYS A 369 3.07 5.89 7.37
C LYS A 369 4.29 6.13 6.50
N ALA A 370 4.37 7.23 5.76
CA ALA A 370 5.56 7.58 4.99
C ALA A 370 6.80 7.74 5.89
N VAL A 371 6.67 8.42 7.03
CA VAL A 371 7.76 8.55 8.02
C VAL A 371 8.15 7.19 8.59
N HIS A 372 7.18 6.38 9.00
CA HIS A 372 7.42 5.03 9.52
C HIS A 372 8.16 4.15 8.51
N ILE A 373 7.73 4.14 7.26
CA ILE A 373 8.33 3.32 6.21
C ILE A 373 9.77 3.77 5.93
N MET A 374 10.02 5.09 5.82
CA MET A 374 11.39 5.59 5.65
C MET A 374 12.27 5.25 6.85
N HIS A 375 11.76 5.37 8.07
CA HIS A 375 12.50 4.93 9.27
C HIS A 375 12.84 3.44 9.19
N THR A 376 11.87 2.58 8.85
CA THR A 376 12.10 1.14 8.71
C THR A 376 13.16 0.84 7.64
N PHE A 377 13.05 1.42 6.44
CA PHE A 377 14.01 1.19 5.37
C PHE A 377 15.41 1.73 5.70
N GLY A 378 15.50 2.87 6.38
CA GLY A 378 16.77 3.42 6.85
C GLY A 378 17.55 2.44 7.73
N LEU A 379 16.85 1.68 8.56
CA LEU A 379 17.47 0.70 9.45
C LEU A 379 17.80 -0.65 8.79
N VAL A 380 17.11 -1.05 7.71
CA VAL A 380 17.22 -2.41 7.15
C VAL A 380 17.86 -2.50 5.77
N MET A 381 17.98 -1.39 5.02
CA MET A 381 18.52 -1.41 3.65
C MET A 381 20.05 -1.32 3.56
N GLY A 382 20.72 -1.12 4.70
CA GLY A 382 22.17 -1.09 4.84
C GLY A 382 22.79 0.30 4.65
N GLU A 383 24.08 0.39 4.96
CA GLU A 383 24.83 1.67 5.08
C GLU A 383 24.86 2.51 3.80
N ASP A 384 24.78 1.89 2.62
CA ASP A 384 24.79 2.62 1.34
C ASP A 384 23.50 3.42 1.11
N MET A 385 22.37 2.89 1.60
CA MET A 385 21.03 3.44 1.37
C MET A 385 20.58 4.38 2.49
N GLU A 386 21.07 4.15 3.71
CA GLU A 386 20.66 4.90 4.90
C GLU A 386 20.82 6.43 4.74
N PRO A 387 21.92 6.99 4.17
CA PRO A 387 22.04 8.43 3.95
C PRO A 387 20.95 9.03 3.05
N LEU A 388 20.58 8.33 1.98
CA LEU A 388 19.52 8.77 1.06
C LEU A 388 18.17 8.80 1.78
N ILE A 389 17.84 7.72 2.49
CA ILE A 389 16.55 7.57 3.17
C ILE A 389 16.45 8.54 4.35
N LEU A 390 17.54 8.76 5.08
CA LEU A 390 17.61 9.76 6.15
C LEU A 390 17.39 11.17 5.60
N ALA A 391 18.06 11.54 4.51
CA ALA A 391 17.87 12.85 3.88
C ALA A 391 16.41 13.05 3.41
N ALA A 392 15.81 12.01 2.83
CA ALA A 392 14.39 12.02 2.45
C ALA A 392 13.47 12.20 3.67
N ALA A 393 13.72 11.47 4.77
CA ALA A 393 12.93 11.60 5.99
C ALA A 393 13.08 12.99 6.65
N GLN A 394 14.30 13.53 6.71
CA GLN A 394 14.58 14.89 7.19
C GLN A 394 13.83 15.94 6.38
N LYS A 395 13.91 15.85 5.04
CA LYS A 395 13.19 16.73 4.12
C LYS A 395 11.68 16.62 4.31
N PHE A 396 11.14 15.40 4.32
CA PHE A 396 9.70 15.18 4.43
C PHE A 396 9.15 15.70 5.76
N VAL A 397 9.76 15.35 6.90
CA VAL A 397 9.31 15.83 8.21
C VAL A 397 9.54 17.33 8.38
N GLY A 398 10.54 17.91 7.73
CA GLY A 398 10.81 19.35 7.77
C GLY A 398 9.86 20.19 6.92
N GLU A 399 9.49 19.69 5.74
CA GLU A 399 8.84 20.48 4.68
C GLU A 399 7.40 20.07 4.39
N PHE A 400 6.93 18.91 4.88
CA PHE A 400 5.55 18.48 4.65
C PHE A 400 4.56 19.40 5.34
N ASN A 401 3.67 19.98 4.51
CA ASN A 401 2.56 20.82 4.96
C ASN A 401 1.21 20.15 4.66
N ASN A 402 0.96 19.77 3.40
CA ASN A 402 -0.23 19.06 2.95
C ASN A 402 0.12 18.20 1.73
N TRP A 403 -0.73 17.24 1.42
CA TRP A 403 -0.66 16.46 0.20
C TRP A 403 -1.05 17.26 -1.04
N THR A 404 -0.35 17.01 -2.16
CA THR A 404 -0.74 17.44 -3.51
C THR A 404 -1.15 16.23 -4.36
N GLY A 405 -1.45 16.42 -5.65
CA GLY A 405 -1.70 15.31 -6.58
C GLY A 405 -3.18 14.94 -6.82
N PHE A 406 -4.10 15.59 -6.10
CA PHE A 406 -5.54 15.36 -6.26
C PHE A 406 -6.16 15.96 -7.53
N GLY A 407 -5.38 16.75 -8.29
CA GLY A 407 -5.87 17.53 -9.43
C GLY A 407 -6.51 18.86 -9.01
N ALA A 408 -7.07 19.58 -9.99
CA ALA A 408 -7.93 20.73 -9.70
C ALA A 408 -9.31 20.19 -9.29
N SER A 409 -9.76 20.55 -8.09
CA SER A 409 -11.10 20.27 -7.57
C SER A 409 -12.19 21.00 -8.34
#